data_AF-A0A5C4RV88-F1
#
_entry.id   AF-A0A5C4RV88-F1
#
_cell.length_a   1.000
_cell.length_b   1.000
_cell.length_c   1.000
_cell.angle_alpha   90.00
_cell.angle_beta   90.00
_cell.angle_gamma   90.00
#
_symmetry.space_group_name_H-M   'P 1'
#
loop_
_entity.id
_entity.type
_entity.pdbx_description
1 polymer ?
#
loop_
_entity_poly.entity_id
_entity_poly.type
_entity_poly.pdbx_seq_one_letter_code
_entity_poly.pdbx_strand_id
1 'polypeptide(L)'
;MTRAHAAPRALAFLLALVVPMLFPASASADSWGSPETKVTFSANRQFRVTVTPRPLGGNLAYFQDKIDGVEPAGQRADEAQRTPIARVEQRAERGAWRLIWQRPLVNDVGPVSALLADDASFLVTFDNWHSAGYGDDTIAIYDREGRLVRKLSLEEILPPAYLHHLPRSVSSRWWGGKHRFVNGGRLLELQVVHPDPNYVRNEVRKHAPVRIRLADGTVLPPGGKAWKRAMAEAIPRENQRLADWQELRRLRAMPLAAPASRNTREWRRYLFELRDRIAGDDEPMGGMVLAAPGEDPGFHESPDISDWILGYSPDKPYLGTRYILASPTSDRLAALLVKALRARSPGSMKNARIVFVGTPAEGKQVAEAAEATGAEIEVIDRTAVHPPGEPLPPSPPSEWMPPPARWR
;
A
#
# COMPACT_ATOMS: atom_id res chain seq x y z
N MET A 1 17.62 68.02 -33.60
CA MET A 1 16.64 67.88 -34.70
C MET A 1 16.71 66.40 -35.11
N THR A 2 15.78 65.50 -34.81
CA THR A 2 14.33 65.50 -35.10
C THR A 2 13.57 64.55 -34.15
N ARG A 3 12.44 65.08 -33.65
CA ARG A 3 11.14 64.48 -33.26
C ARG A 3 11.02 63.20 -32.42
N ALA A 4 10.28 63.39 -31.32
CA ALA A 4 9.53 62.44 -30.51
C ALA A 4 8.22 61.97 -31.17
N HIS A 5 7.70 60.80 -30.73
CA HIS A 5 6.27 60.45 -30.49
C HIS A 5 6.27 59.16 -29.63
N ALA A 6 5.85 59.20 -28.37
CA ALA A 6 4.48 59.00 -27.85
C ALA A 6 4.01 57.52 -27.82
N ALA A 7 3.81 56.99 -26.61
CA ALA A 7 3.07 55.76 -26.26
C ALA A 7 1.53 56.00 -26.41
N PRO A 8 0.58 55.09 -26.05
CA PRO A 8 0.67 53.71 -25.54
C PRO A 8 -0.34 52.72 -26.20
N ARG A 9 -0.28 51.43 -25.84
CA ARG A 9 -1.34 50.36 -25.84
C ARG A 9 -0.63 49.01 -25.80
N ALA A 10 -1.14 47.90 -25.27
CA ALA A 10 -2.16 47.56 -24.30
C ALA A 10 -2.01 46.02 -24.16
N LEU A 11 -2.06 45.52 -22.92
CA LEU A 11 -2.70 44.27 -22.53
C LEU A 11 -2.51 43.02 -23.41
N ALA A 12 -1.57 42.13 -23.04
CA ALA A 12 -1.69 40.67 -23.22
C ALA A 12 -0.57 39.94 -22.45
N PHE A 13 -0.62 39.94 -21.11
CA PHE A 13 0.05 38.93 -20.30
C PHE A 13 -1.03 37.96 -19.83
N LEU A 14 -1.24 36.88 -20.59
CA LEU A 14 -2.14 35.78 -20.22
C LEU A 14 -1.40 34.45 -20.38
N LEU A 15 -1.47 33.63 -19.34
CA LEU A 15 -1.11 32.22 -19.25
C LEU A 15 0.37 31.84 -19.47
N ALA A 16 1.14 31.92 -18.39
CA ALA A 16 2.25 30.99 -18.15
C ALA A 16 2.48 30.82 -16.64
N LEU A 17 1.44 30.43 -15.91
CA LEU A 17 1.60 29.99 -14.53
C LEU A 17 0.52 28.97 -14.21
N VAL A 18 0.95 27.91 -13.52
CA VAL A 18 0.20 26.76 -12.98
C VAL A 18 0.61 25.48 -13.70
N VAL A 19 1.60 24.79 -13.14
CA VAL A 19 1.53 23.43 -12.58
C VAL A 19 2.94 23.10 -12.04
N PRO A 20 3.24 23.28 -10.75
CA PRO A 20 3.97 22.25 -10.04
C PRO A 20 2.93 21.21 -9.62
N MET A 21 3.05 20.03 -10.21
CA MET A 21 2.29 18.84 -9.83
C MET A 21 2.47 18.62 -8.33
N LEU A 22 1.39 18.79 -7.57
CA LEU A 22 1.21 18.14 -6.29
C LEU A 22 1.36 16.65 -6.58
N PHE A 23 2.52 16.07 -6.25
CA PHE A 23 2.63 14.63 -6.17
C PHE A 23 1.76 14.23 -4.96
N PRO A 24 0.57 13.63 -5.15
CA PRO A 24 -0.02 12.91 -4.04
C PRO A 24 1.07 11.97 -3.52
N ALA A 25 1.17 11.76 -2.20
CA ALA A 25 1.87 10.59 -1.71
C ALA A 25 1.30 9.42 -2.51
N SER A 26 2.06 8.91 -3.47
CA SER A 26 1.54 7.96 -4.45
C SER A 26 1.03 6.80 -3.64
N ALA A 27 -0.29 6.72 -3.47
CA ALA A 27 -0.92 5.51 -3.03
C ALA A 27 -0.38 4.49 -4.01
N SER A 28 0.47 3.58 -3.52
CA SER A 28 0.95 2.47 -4.33
C SER A 28 -0.21 1.50 -4.45
N ALA A 29 -1.28 1.95 -5.09
CA ALA A 29 -2.43 1.19 -5.47
C ALA A 29 -2.07 0.50 -6.78
N ASP A 30 -2.34 -0.79 -6.82
CA ASP A 30 -2.12 -1.55 -8.04
C ASP A 30 -3.21 -1.21 -9.04
N SER A 31 -2.81 -0.97 -10.28
CA SER A 31 -3.76 -1.01 -11.39
C SER A 31 -3.79 -2.44 -11.92
N TRP A 32 -4.97 -3.04 -11.84
CA TRP A 32 -5.23 -4.35 -12.42
C TRP A 32 -6.23 -4.19 -13.55
N GLY A 33 -5.90 -4.72 -14.71
CA GLY A 33 -6.89 -4.92 -15.77
C GLY A 33 -7.91 -5.99 -15.35
N SER A 34 -9.03 -6.07 -16.07
CA SER A 34 -9.98 -7.17 -15.90
C SER A 34 -9.28 -8.53 -16.08
N PRO A 35 -9.76 -9.60 -15.43
CA PRO A 35 -9.15 -10.91 -15.58
C PRO A 35 -9.36 -11.41 -17.00
N GLU A 36 -8.29 -11.85 -17.66
CA GLU A 36 -8.31 -12.27 -19.07
C GLU A 36 -7.88 -13.72 -19.24
N THR A 37 -8.39 -14.35 -20.30
CA THR A 37 -7.93 -15.68 -20.71
C THR A 37 -6.48 -15.62 -21.16
N LYS A 38 -5.63 -16.46 -20.56
CA LYS A 38 -4.19 -16.49 -20.83
C LYS A 38 -3.77 -17.83 -21.40
N VAL A 39 -2.95 -17.79 -22.45
CA VAL A 39 -2.30 -18.97 -23.02
C VAL A 39 -0.82 -18.94 -22.66
N THR A 40 -0.32 -20.02 -22.07
CA THR A 40 1.11 -20.21 -21.77
C THR A 40 1.62 -21.47 -22.44
N PHE A 41 2.74 -21.36 -23.14
CA PHE A 41 3.41 -22.50 -23.77
C PHE A 41 4.48 -23.08 -22.85
N SER A 42 4.69 -24.39 -22.94
CA SER A 42 5.94 -25.00 -22.47
C SER A 42 7.13 -24.43 -23.23
N ALA A 43 8.34 -24.53 -22.68
CA ALA A 43 9.54 -23.96 -23.30
C ALA A 43 9.82 -24.58 -24.69
N ASN A 44 9.58 -25.87 -24.83
CA ASN A 44 9.68 -26.60 -26.11
C ASN A 44 8.49 -26.36 -27.07
N ARG A 45 7.47 -25.60 -26.65
CA ARG A 45 6.24 -25.29 -27.40
C ARG A 45 5.44 -26.50 -27.89
N GLN A 46 5.68 -27.68 -27.30
CA GLN A 46 4.91 -28.90 -27.59
C GLN A 46 3.63 -28.97 -26.77
N PHE A 47 3.53 -28.20 -25.69
CA PHE A 47 2.37 -28.15 -24.83
C PHE A 47 1.95 -26.70 -24.60
N ARG A 48 0.66 -26.51 -24.31
CA ARG A 48 0.13 -25.23 -23.86
C ARG A 48 -0.90 -25.44 -22.77
N VAL A 49 -1.05 -24.44 -21.91
CA VAL A 49 -2.17 -24.28 -20.99
C VAL A 49 -2.94 -23.03 -21.38
N THR A 50 -4.27 -23.16 -21.48
CA THR A 50 -5.18 -22.02 -21.57
C THR A 50 -5.90 -21.91 -20.23
N VAL A 51 -5.72 -20.79 -19.54
CA VAL A 51 -6.40 -20.49 -18.29
C VAL A 51 -7.51 -19.49 -18.56
N THR A 52 -8.74 -19.89 -18.28
CA THR A 52 -9.94 -19.05 -18.40
C THR A 52 -10.37 -18.63 -16.99
N PRO A 53 -10.28 -17.34 -16.62
CA PRO A 53 -10.76 -16.86 -15.33
C PRO A 53 -12.23 -17.16 -15.11
N ARG A 54 -12.68 -17.19 -13.85
CA ARG A 54 -14.13 -17.20 -13.58
C ARG A 54 -14.75 -15.86 -13.99
N PRO A 55 -15.98 -15.85 -14.53
CA PRO A 55 -16.64 -14.60 -14.90
C PRO A 55 -16.95 -13.74 -13.68
N LEU A 56 -16.76 -12.42 -13.81
CA LEU A 56 -17.08 -11.43 -12.79
C LEU A 56 -18.19 -10.48 -13.26
N GLY A 57 -19.00 -10.01 -12.32
CA GLY A 57 -19.96 -8.91 -12.54
C GLY A 57 -19.27 -7.56 -12.79
N GLY A 58 -18.00 -7.46 -12.40
CA GLY A 58 -17.13 -6.30 -12.58
C GLY A 58 -16.17 -6.13 -11.41
N ASN A 59 -15.13 -5.33 -11.58
CA ASN A 59 -14.14 -5.09 -10.52
C ASN A 59 -14.78 -4.46 -9.28
N LEU A 60 -15.71 -3.50 -9.45
CA LEU A 60 -16.36 -2.84 -8.33
C LEU A 60 -17.21 -3.79 -7.49
N ALA A 61 -17.99 -4.66 -8.14
CA ALA A 61 -18.78 -5.69 -7.47
C ALA A 61 -17.88 -6.66 -6.69
N TYR A 62 -16.76 -7.07 -7.26
CA TYR A 62 -15.77 -7.91 -6.57
C TYR A 62 -15.26 -7.26 -5.27
N PHE A 63 -14.90 -5.98 -5.31
CA PHE A 63 -14.41 -5.29 -4.12
C PHE A 63 -15.49 -5.06 -3.07
N GLN A 64 -16.70 -4.70 -3.51
CA GLN A 64 -17.83 -4.52 -2.61
C GLN A 64 -18.13 -5.83 -1.85
N ASP A 65 -18.20 -6.96 -2.57
CA ASP A 65 -18.42 -8.26 -1.97
C ASP A 65 -17.30 -8.65 -0.99
N LYS A 66 -16.03 -8.34 -1.29
CA LYS A 66 -14.91 -8.57 -0.35
C LYS A 66 -15.03 -7.75 0.93
N ILE A 67 -15.53 -6.51 0.83
CA ILE A 67 -15.81 -5.66 2.01
C ILE A 67 -16.98 -6.23 2.81
N ASP A 68 -18.02 -6.68 2.11
CA ASP A 68 -19.26 -7.20 2.71
C ASP A 68 -19.13 -8.66 3.19
N GLY A 69 -17.99 -9.31 2.95
CA GLY A 69 -17.74 -10.70 3.33
C GLY A 69 -18.54 -11.73 2.51
N VAL A 70 -18.95 -11.37 1.29
CA VAL A 70 -19.72 -12.22 0.38
C VAL A 70 -18.79 -13.04 -0.51
N GLU A 71 -18.98 -14.36 -0.54
CA GLU A 71 -18.20 -15.28 -1.38
C GLU A 71 -19.09 -16.19 -2.23
N PRO A 72 -18.71 -16.50 -3.49
CA PRO A 72 -17.52 -16.00 -4.18
C PRO A 72 -17.68 -14.54 -4.62
N ALA A 73 -16.73 -13.68 -4.24
CA ALA A 73 -16.85 -12.23 -4.45
C ALA A 73 -16.98 -11.86 -5.94
N GLY A 74 -17.85 -10.93 -6.27
CA GLY A 74 -18.09 -10.45 -7.64
C GLY A 74 -18.67 -11.49 -8.59
N GLN A 75 -19.18 -12.61 -8.08
CA GLN A 75 -19.79 -13.66 -8.91
C GLN A 75 -21.03 -13.14 -9.62
N ARG A 76 -21.12 -13.40 -10.93
CA ARG A 76 -22.33 -13.08 -11.70
C ARG A 76 -23.48 -13.97 -11.27
N ALA A 77 -24.67 -13.38 -11.15
CA ALA A 77 -25.91 -14.15 -11.07
C ALA A 77 -25.99 -15.12 -12.27
N ASP A 78 -26.47 -16.33 -12.00
CA ASP A 78 -26.67 -17.43 -12.97
C ASP A 78 -25.40 -18.03 -13.60
N GLU A 79 -24.21 -17.59 -13.18
CA GLU A 79 -22.95 -18.16 -13.68
C GLU A 79 -22.58 -19.44 -12.92
N ALA A 80 -22.47 -20.55 -13.66
CA ALA A 80 -22.12 -21.85 -13.09
C ALA A 80 -20.62 -21.98 -12.80
N GLN A 81 -19.76 -21.28 -13.56
CA GLN A 81 -18.32 -21.29 -13.32
C GLN A 81 -17.98 -20.44 -12.09
N ARG A 82 -17.59 -21.11 -11.01
CA ARG A 82 -17.20 -20.48 -9.73
C ARG A 82 -15.69 -20.38 -9.50
N THR A 83 -14.89 -20.98 -10.37
CA THR A 83 -13.43 -20.95 -10.30
C THR A 83 -12.84 -20.86 -11.72
N PRO A 84 -11.61 -20.35 -11.87
CA PRO A 84 -10.85 -20.44 -13.11
C PRO A 84 -10.72 -21.89 -13.58
N ILE A 85 -10.66 -22.07 -14.89
CA ILE A 85 -10.49 -23.38 -15.54
C ILE A 85 -9.16 -23.37 -16.30
N ALA A 86 -8.35 -24.41 -16.08
CA ALA A 86 -7.19 -24.69 -16.91
C ALA A 86 -7.50 -25.80 -17.92
N ARG A 87 -7.09 -25.57 -19.17
CA ARG A 87 -7.13 -26.54 -20.26
C ARG A 87 -5.72 -26.77 -20.77
N VAL A 88 -5.17 -27.96 -20.58
CA VAL A 88 -3.83 -28.34 -21.02
C VAL A 88 -3.91 -29.19 -22.28
N GLU A 89 -3.11 -28.84 -23.28
CA GLU A 89 -3.14 -29.45 -24.60
C GLU A 89 -1.73 -29.75 -25.11
N GLN A 90 -1.62 -30.82 -25.89
CA GLN A 90 -0.42 -31.20 -26.63
C GLN A 90 -0.57 -30.84 -28.10
N ARG A 91 0.52 -30.39 -28.71
CA ARG A 91 0.59 -30.19 -30.15
C ARG A 91 0.56 -31.55 -30.86
N ALA A 92 -0.42 -31.74 -31.72
CA ALA A 92 -0.58 -32.92 -32.57
C ALA A 92 0.08 -32.71 -33.95
N GLU A 93 0.09 -33.76 -34.76
CA GLU A 93 0.50 -33.69 -36.16
C GLU A 93 -0.30 -32.62 -36.91
N ARG A 94 0.34 -31.94 -37.87
CA ARG A 94 -0.23 -30.81 -38.64
C ARG A 94 -0.59 -29.56 -37.81
N GLY A 95 -0.16 -29.49 -36.54
CA GLY A 95 -0.28 -28.29 -35.71
C GLY A 95 -1.61 -28.13 -34.98
N ALA A 96 -2.50 -29.13 -35.04
CA ALA A 96 -3.70 -29.18 -34.21
C ALA A 96 -3.33 -29.34 -32.71
N TRP A 97 -4.26 -29.04 -31.81
CA TRP A 97 -4.07 -29.22 -30.36
C TRP A 97 -4.97 -30.34 -29.84
N ARG A 98 -4.38 -31.31 -29.15
CA ARG A 98 -5.06 -32.43 -28.51
C ARG A 98 -5.19 -32.16 -27.02
N LEU A 99 -6.41 -32.24 -26.50
CA LEU A 99 -6.69 -32.10 -25.07
C LEU A 99 -5.97 -33.20 -24.28
N ILE A 100 -5.24 -32.81 -23.23
CA ILE A 100 -4.72 -33.72 -22.21
C ILE A 100 -5.71 -33.76 -21.05
N TRP A 101 -6.04 -32.60 -20.48
CA TRP A 101 -7.04 -32.48 -19.42
C TRP A 101 -7.61 -31.06 -19.34
N GLN A 102 -8.77 -30.95 -18.70
CA GLN A 102 -9.41 -29.69 -18.35
C GLN A 102 -9.96 -29.78 -16.92
N ARG A 103 -9.56 -28.88 -16.03
CA ARG A 103 -9.91 -28.91 -14.61
C ARG A 103 -10.10 -27.50 -14.03
N PRO A 104 -10.93 -27.34 -12.99
CA PRO A 104 -10.94 -26.12 -12.18
C PRO A 104 -9.58 -25.96 -11.46
N LEU A 105 -9.14 -24.72 -11.32
CA LEU A 105 -7.99 -24.33 -10.50
C LEU A 105 -8.48 -23.84 -9.13
N VAL A 106 -7.60 -23.89 -8.12
CA VAL A 106 -7.92 -23.41 -6.76
C VAL A 106 -7.85 -21.89 -6.59
N ASN A 107 -7.23 -21.19 -7.55
CA ASN A 107 -7.20 -19.72 -7.58
C ASN A 107 -8.62 -19.14 -7.57
N ASP A 108 -8.83 -17.99 -6.92
CA ASP A 108 -10.17 -17.39 -6.77
C ASP A 108 -10.75 -16.97 -8.14
N VAL A 109 -10.22 -15.90 -8.72
CA VAL A 109 -10.68 -15.40 -10.03
C VAL A 109 -9.89 -16.02 -11.16
N GLY A 110 -8.57 -16.04 -11.00
CA GLY A 110 -7.62 -16.51 -11.99
C GLY A 110 -6.20 -16.24 -11.50
N PRO A 111 -5.24 -17.09 -11.88
CA PRO A 111 -3.86 -16.84 -11.52
C PRO A 111 -3.28 -15.66 -12.30
N VAL A 112 -2.29 -14.98 -11.71
CA VAL A 112 -1.56 -13.91 -12.40
C VAL A 112 -0.71 -14.49 -13.53
N SER A 113 -0.07 -15.63 -13.28
CA SER A 113 0.72 -16.34 -14.29
C SER A 113 0.73 -17.86 -14.05
N ALA A 114 1.24 -18.60 -15.03
CA ALA A 114 1.41 -20.05 -14.93
C ALA A 114 2.71 -20.51 -15.60
N LEU A 115 3.19 -21.69 -15.23
CA LEU A 115 4.29 -22.40 -15.87
C LEU A 115 3.87 -23.84 -16.17
N LEU A 116 4.17 -24.30 -17.38
CA LEU A 116 3.89 -25.66 -17.83
C LEU A 116 5.19 -26.40 -18.16
N ALA A 117 5.37 -27.58 -17.55
CA ALA A 117 6.55 -28.40 -17.80
C ALA A 117 6.61 -28.87 -19.27
N ASP A 118 7.81 -29.10 -19.78
CA ASP A 118 8.06 -29.47 -21.19
C ASP A 118 7.48 -30.82 -21.60
N ASP A 119 7.09 -31.65 -20.64
CA ASP A 119 6.42 -32.95 -20.84
C ASP A 119 4.96 -32.94 -20.34
N ALA A 120 4.45 -31.76 -19.94
CA ALA A 120 3.17 -31.56 -19.26
C ALA A 120 2.98 -32.41 -17.99
N SER A 121 4.06 -32.83 -17.33
CA SER A 121 4.00 -33.54 -16.04
C SER A 121 3.48 -32.67 -14.90
N PHE A 122 3.73 -31.37 -14.97
CA PHE A 122 3.28 -30.40 -13.97
C PHE A 122 2.80 -29.09 -14.61
N LEU A 123 1.71 -28.56 -14.04
CA LEU A 123 1.31 -27.16 -14.17
C LEU A 123 1.52 -26.48 -12.82
N VAL A 124 2.10 -25.29 -12.82
CA VAL A 124 2.20 -24.44 -11.63
C VAL A 124 1.51 -23.11 -11.92
N THR A 125 0.64 -22.65 -11.03
CA THR A 125 0.05 -21.31 -11.09
C THR A 125 0.62 -20.41 -9.99
N PHE A 126 0.64 -19.10 -10.24
CA PHE A 126 1.20 -18.10 -9.34
C PHE A 126 0.24 -16.94 -9.15
N ASP A 127 0.06 -16.59 -7.87
CA ASP A 127 -0.71 -15.47 -7.34
C ASP A 127 -2.19 -15.51 -7.71
N ASN A 128 -3.01 -14.80 -6.95
CA ASN A 128 -4.37 -14.49 -7.36
C ASN A 128 -4.45 -13.10 -7.99
N TRP A 129 -5.30 -12.96 -9.00
CA TRP A 129 -5.71 -11.65 -9.48
C TRP A 129 -6.22 -10.78 -8.32
N HIS A 130 -5.71 -9.55 -8.20
CA HIS A 130 -5.92 -8.62 -7.07
C HIS A 130 -5.39 -9.01 -5.68
N SER A 131 -4.62 -10.10 -5.54
CA SER A 131 -4.06 -10.50 -4.24
C SER A 131 -2.71 -11.20 -4.41
N ALA A 132 -1.80 -10.57 -5.15
CA ALA A 132 -0.49 -11.16 -5.39
C ALA A 132 0.34 -11.25 -4.09
N GLY A 133 0.90 -12.43 -3.83
CA GLY A 133 1.67 -12.75 -2.63
C GLY A 133 0.84 -12.89 -1.34
N TYR A 134 -0.48 -13.04 -1.46
CA TYR A 134 -1.40 -13.31 -0.37
C TYR A 134 -2.25 -14.55 -0.67
N GLY A 135 -2.71 -15.22 0.40
CA GLY A 135 -3.50 -16.44 0.31
C GLY A 135 -2.66 -17.72 0.30
N ASP A 136 -3.31 -18.84 0.59
CA ASP A 136 -2.67 -20.16 0.70
C ASP A 136 -2.43 -20.84 -0.65
N ASP A 137 -2.81 -20.17 -1.74
CA ASP A 137 -2.71 -20.57 -3.13
C ASP A 137 -1.88 -19.57 -3.96
N THR A 138 -0.97 -18.83 -3.28
CA THR A 138 0.04 -18.01 -3.95
C THR A 138 0.83 -18.84 -4.95
N ILE A 139 1.12 -20.10 -4.63
CA ILE A 139 1.61 -21.09 -5.58
C ILE A 139 0.71 -22.33 -5.49
N ALA A 140 0.19 -22.79 -6.62
CA ALA A 140 -0.52 -24.08 -6.69
C ALA A 140 0.13 -24.99 -7.75
N ILE A 141 0.37 -26.23 -7.35
CA ILE A 141 1.06 -27.26 -8.16
C ILE A 141 0.02 -28.32 -8.53
N TYR A 142 -0.07 -28.64 -9.81
CA TYR A 142 -0.96 -29.66 -10.35
C TYR A 142 -0.16 -30.72 -11.11
N ASP A 143 -0.58 -31.97 -10.99
CA ASP A 143 0.03 -33.09 -11.69
C ASP A 143 -0.43 -33.21 -13.15
N ARG A 144 0.03 -34.28 -13.81
CA ARG A 144 -0.25 -34.59 -15.21
C ARG A 144 -1.74 -34.80 -15.50
N GLU A 145 -2.55 -35.13 -14.50
CA GLU A 145 -4.00 -35.31 -14.63
C GLU A 145 -4.80 -34.05 -14.21
N GLY A 146 -4.09 -32.98 -13.85
CA GLY A 146 -4.67 -31.73 -13.35
C GLY A 146 -5.16 -31.82 -11.91
N ARG A 147 -4.72 -32.82 -11.14
CA ARG A 147 -5.03 -32.91 -9.70
C ARG A 147 -4.09 -32.01 -8.93
N LEU A 148 -4.61 -31.31 -7.92
CA LEU A 148 -3.81 -30.49 -7.02
C LEU A 148 -2.85 -31.40 -6.21
N VAL A 149 -1.56 -31.13 -6.33
CA VAL A 149 -0.51 -31.73 -5.49
C VAL A 149 -0.38 -30.96 -4.20
N ARG A 150 -0.22 -29.63 -4.30
CA ARG A 150 -0.02 -28.75 -3.15
C ARG A 150 -0.41 -27.31 -3.50
N LYS A 151 -0.92 -26.59 -2.51
CA LYS A 151 -0.99 -25.13 -2.50
C LYS A 151 -0.08 -24.59 -1.38
N LEU A 152 0.56 -23.47 -1.63
CA LEU A 152 1.53 -22.85 -0.72
C LEU A 152 1.30 -21.34 -0.65
N SER A 153 1.24 -20.85 0.58
CA SER A 153 1.40 -19.43 0.92
C SER A 153 2.87 -19.00 0.85
N LEU A 154 3.12 -17.67 0.83
CA LEU A 154 4.50 -17.19 1.00
C LEU A 154 5.05 -17.44 2.40
N GLU A 155 4.18 -17.44 3.40
CA GLU A 155 4.47 -17.72 4.81
C GLU A 155 5.01 -19.15 5.01
N GLU A 156 4.56 -20.12 4.21
CA GLU A 156 5.10 -21.49 4.19
C GLU A 156 6.46 -21.60 3.49
N ILE A 157 6.83 -20.63 2.67
CA ILE A 157 8.02 -20.67 1.80
C ILE A 157 9.16 -19.82 2.37
N LEU A 158 8.82 -18.67 2.96
CA LEU A 158 9.76 -17.63 3.36
C LEU A 158 9.68 -17.38 4.87
N PRO A 159 10.83 -17.17 5.54
CA PRO A 159 10.81 -16.81 6.95
C PRO A 159 10.21 -15.41 7.14
N PRO A 160 9.59 -15.11 8.31
CA PRO A 160 8.94 -13.82 8.57
C PRO A 160 9.85 -12.60 8.31
N ALA A 161 11.12 -12.69 8.72
CA ALA A 161 12.11 -11.64 8.49
C ALA A 161 12.32 -11.32 7.00
N TYR A 162 12.10 -12.27 6.09
CA TYR A 162 12.17 -12.03 4.66
C TYR A 162 10.87 -11.42 4.15
N LEU A 163 9.74 -11.99 4.58
CA LEU A 163 8.40 -11.64 4.12
C LEU A 163 8.01 -10.19 4.45
N HIS A 164 8.26 -9.73 5.68
CA HIS A 164 7.92 -8.37 6.11
C HIS A 164 8.67 -7.27 5.33
N HIS A 165 9.79 -7.63 4.70
CA HIS A 165 10.67 -6.69 4.01
C HIS A 165 10.62 -6.87 2.48
N LEU A 166 9.64 -7.62 1.96
CA LEU A 166 9.36 -7.64 0.54
C LEU A 166 8.74 -6.31 0.09
N PRO A 167 9.03 -5.85 -1.15
CA PRO A 167 8.33 -4.70 -1.70
C PRO A 167 6.83 -4.97 -1.81
N ARG A 168 6.00 -3.98 -1.48
CA ARG A 168 4.55 -4.14 -1.48
C ARG A 168 3.82 -2.88 -1.94
N SER A 169 2.61 -3.08 -2.40
CA SER A 169 1.56 -2.08 -2.63
C SER A 169 0.50 -2.21 -1.54
N VAL A 170 -0.61 -1.47 -1.68
CA VAL A 170 -1.78 -1.61 -0.81
C VAL A 170 -2.34 -3.04 -0.84
N SER A 171 -2.34 -3.68 -2.02
CA SER A 171 -3.02 -4.96 -2.26
C SER A 171 -2.12 -6.14 -2.64
N SER A 172 -0.80 -5.92 -2.82
CA SER A 172 0.12 -6.96 -3.30
C SER A 172 1.46 -6.95 -2.58
N ARG A 173 2.05 -8.14 -2.41
CA ARG A 173 3.49 -8.31 -2.17
C ARG A 173 4.15 -8.63 -3.50
N TRP A 174 5.08 -7.80 -3.92
CA TRP A 174 5.84 -7.95 -5.16
C TRP A 174 7.01 -8.92 -4.98
N TRP A 175 6.67 -10.18 -4.69
CA TRP A 175 7.61 -11.20 -4.20
C TRP A 175 8.37 -11.94 -5.30
N GLY A 176 7.77 -12.11 -6.48
CA GLY A 176 8.24 -13.02 -7.52
C GLY A 176 8.97 -12.33 -8.68
N GLY A 177 9.89 -13.07 -9.30
CA GLY A 177 10.53 -12.76 -10.56
C GLY A 177 10.22 -13.81 -11.63
N LYS A 178 11.18 -14.10 -12.51
CA LYS A 178 11.01 -15.14 -13.55
C LYS A 178 11.26 -16.54 -12.99
N HIS A 179 10.22 -17.16 -12.45
CA HIS A 179 10.25 -18.56 -11.99
C HIS A 179 10.56 -19.53 -13.13
N ARG A 180 11.09 -20.72 -12.82
CA ARG A 180 11.44 -21.72 -13.83
C ARG A 180 11.47 -23.13 -13.27
N PHE A 181 11.24 -24.10 -14.15
CA PHE A 181 11.57 -25.49 -13.87
C PHE A 181 13.08 -25.72 -13.94
N VAL A 182 13.60 -26.55 -13.04
CA VAL A 182 15.01 -26.99 -13.02
C VAL A 182 15.07 -28.49 -12.76
N ASN A 183 16.27 -29.07 -12.92
CA ASN A 183 16.51 -30.50 -12.70
C ASN A 183 15.54 -31.39 -13.51
N GLY A 184 15.46 -31.12 -14.81
CA GLY A 184 14.60 -31.88 -15.73
C GLY A 184 13.09 -31.80 -15.41
N GLY A 185 12.62 -30.68 -14.85
CA GLY A 185 11.20 -30.51 -14.54
C GLY A 185 10.75 -31.09 -13.21
N ARG A 186 11.67 -31.57 -12.36
CA ARG A 186 11.34 -32.14 -11.05
C ARG A 186 11.27 -31.12 -9.92
N LEU A 187 11.93 -29.98 -10.10
CA LEU A 187 11.96 -28.88 -9.14
C LEU A 187 11.44 -27.60 -9.78
N LEU A 188 10.68 -26.84 -9.00
CA LEU A 188 10.39 -25.44 -9.29
C LEU A 188 11.43 -24.58 -8.57
N GLU A 189 12.12 -23.72 -9.32
CA GLU A 189 12.99 -22.69 -8.76
C GLU A 189 12.28 -21.34 -8.81
N LEU A 190 11.88 -20.87 -7.62
CA LEU A 190 11.32 -19.56 -7.41
C LEU A 190 12.43 -18.52 -7.40
N GLN A 191 12.30 -17.48 -8.21
CA GLN A 191 13.14 -16.29 -8.11
C GLN A 191 12.44 -15.31 -7.16
N VAL A 192 12.78 -15.37 -5.87
CA VAL A 192 12.17 -14.51 -4.86
C VAL A 192 12.94 -13.20 -4.79
N VAL A 193 12.24 -12.07 -4.82
CA VAL A 193 12.81 -10.73 -4.80
C VAL A 193 13.62 -10.52 -3.53
N HIS A 194 14.82 -9.98 -3.69
CA HIS A 194 15.69 -9.61 -2.59
C HIS A 194 15.04 -8.47 -1.76
N PRO A 195 14.96 -8.58 -0.42
CA PRO A 195 14.49 -7.50 0.43
C PRO A 195 15.41 -6.28 0.30
N ASP A 196 14.92 -5.18 -0.28
CA ASP A 196 15.67 -3.96 -0.55
C ASP A 196 14.87 -2.76 -0.01
N PRO A 197 15.42 -1.94 0.90
CA PRO A 197 14.66 -0.87 1.54
C PRO A 197 14.58 0.37 0.64
N ASN A 198 15.45 0.43 -0.37
CA ASN A 198 15.53 1.50 -1.35
C ASN A 198 14.79 1.08 -2.62
N TYR A 199 13.79 0.21 -2.50
CA TYR A 199 13.01 -0.22 -3.64
C TYR A 199 12.55 0.99 -4.47
N VAL A 200 13.09 1.07 -5.68
CA VAL A 200 12.60 1.95 -6.74
C VAL A 200 11.89 1.06 -7.74
N ARG A 201 10.63 1.41 -8.06
CA ARG A 201 9.70 0.61 -8.89
C ARG A 201 10.27 0.19 -10.26
N ASN A 202 11.34 0.84 -10.73
CA ASN A 202 11.94 0.66 -12.05
C ASN A 202 13.37 0.08 -12.04
N GLU A 203 13.90 -0.36 -10.89
CA GLU A 203 15.23 -0.97 -10.83
C GLU A 203 15.22 -2.49 -11.08
N VAL A 204 16.34 -3.00 -11.62
CA VAL A 204 16.53 -4.44 -11.85
C VAL A 204 16.54 -5.16 -10.50
N ARG A 205 15.48 -5.94 -10.24
CA ARG A 205 15.35 -6.69 -9.00
C ARG A 205 16.40 -7.79 -8.91
N LYS A 206 17.11 -7.82 -7.79
CA LYS A 206 17.91 -8.98 -7.39
C LYS A 206 16.97 -10.05 -6.88
N HIS A 207 17.34 -11.31 -7.09
CA HIS A 207 16.54 -12.44 -6.62
C HIS A 207 17.41 -13.44 -5.86
N ALA A 208 16.80 -14.12 -4.90
CA ALA A 208 17.34 -15.28 -4.23
C ALA A 208 16.52 -16.52 -4.63
N PRO A 209 17.18 -17.62 -5.06
CA PRO A 209 16.48 -18.82 -5.47
C PRO A 209 15.94 -19.58 -4.25
N VAL A 210 14.67 -19.97 -4.29
CA VAL A 210 14.05 -20.93 -3.38
C VAL A 210 13.52 -22.09 -4.21
N ARG A 211 13.64 -23.32 -3.75
CA ARG A 211 13.27 -24.51 -4.55
C ARG A 211 12.15 -25.28 -3.90
N ILE A 212 11.23 -25.76 -4.71
CA ILE A 212 10.13 -26.62 -4.32
C ILE A 212 10.22 -27.92 -5.12
N ARG A 213 10.07 -29.05 -4.45
CA ARG A 213 9.94 -30.35 -5.10
C ARG A 213 8.52 -30.51 -5.63
N LEU A 214 8.37 -30.72 -6.92
CA LEU A 214 7.04 -30.73 -7.56
C LEU A 214 6.21 -31.97 -7.23
N ALA A 215 6.85 -33.09 -6.90
CA ALA A 215 6.16 -34.34 -6.61
C ALA A 215 5.27 -34.28 -5.35
N ASP A 216 5.64 -33.46 -4.36
CA ASP A 216 4.97 -33.40 -3.05
C ASP A 216 4.77 -31.95 -2.54
N GLY A 217 5.29 -30.95 -3.27
CA GLY A 217 5.24 -29.55 -2.86
C GLY A 217 6.19 -29.18 -1.73
N THR A 218 7.15 -30.04 -1.37
CA THR A 218 8.10 -29.75 -0.27
C THR A 218 9.02 -28.60 -0.63
N VAL A 219 9.04 -27.57 0.21
CA VAL A 219 10.03 -26.48 0.14
C VAL A 219 11.38 -27.01 0.60
N LEU A 220 12.38 -26.94 -0.28
CA LEU A 220 13.74 -27.33 0.06
C LEU A 220 14.45 -26.20 0.81
N PRO A 221 15.27 -26.49 1.84
CA PRO A 221 16.01 -25.48 2.58
C PRO A 221 16.77 -24.55 1.64
N PRO A 222 16.46 -23.24 1.61
CA PRO A 222 17.10 -22.32 0.70
C PRO A 222 18.56 -22.09 1.11
N GLY A 223 19.41 -21.85 0.12
CA GLY A 223 20.86 -21.79 0.32
C GLY A 223 21.60 -21.03 -0.79
N GLY A 224 22.93 -21.09 -0.73
CA GLY A 224 23.81 -20.38 -1.67
C GLY A 224 24.04 -18.90 -1.32
N LYS A 225 24.91 -18.25 -2.10
CA LYS A 225 25.41 -16.89 -1.83
C LYS A 225 24.30 -15.84 -1.85
N ALA A 226 23.37 -15.93 -2.81
CA ALA A 226 22.27 -14.98 -2.96
C ALA A 226 21.30 -15.03 -1.76
N TRP A 227 20.90 -16.23 -1.33
CA TRP A 227 20.04 -16.40 -0.16
C TRP A 227 20.70 -15.92 1.13
N LYS A 228 21.96 -16.32 1.37
CA LYS A 228 22.72 -15.88 2.55
C LYS A 228 22.82 -14.36 2.63
N ARG A 229 23.07 -13.69 1.50
CA ARG A 229 23.10 -12.22 1.41
C ARG A 229 21.74 -11.62 1.75
N ALA A 230 20.67 -12.13 1.14
CA ALA A 230 19.31 -11.64 1.39
C ALA A 230 18.93 -11.75 2.87
N MET A 231 19.24 -12.87 3.52
CA MET A 231 19.00 -13.05 4.96
C MET A 231 19.87 -12.16 5.83
N ALA A 232 21.15 -11.95 5.47
CA ALA A 232 22.03 -11.05 6.19
C ALA A 232 21.56 -9.58 6.16
N GLU A 233 20.82 -9.19 5.12
CA GLU A 233 20.20 -7.87 5.01
C GLU A 233 18.81 -7.81 5.68
N ALA A 234 18.03 -8.90 5.63
CA ALA A 234 16.68 -8.96 6.17
C ALA A 234 16.64 -9.05 7.71
N ILE A 235 17.51 -9.86 8.32
CA ILE A 235 17.50 -10.12 9.78
C ILE A 235 17.70 -8.83 10.60
N PRO A 236 18.72 -7.99 10.34
CA PRO A 236 18.91 -6.75 11.11
C PRO A 236 17.69 -5.81 11.03
N ARG A 237 16.99 -5.79 9.90
CA ARG A 237 15.80 -4.96 9.73
C ARG A 237 14.60 -5.49 10.47
N GLU A 238 14.44 -6.82 10.52
CA GLU A 238 13.41 -7.42 11.35
C GLU A 238 13.68 -7.15 12.83
N ASN A 239 14.92 -7.26 13.27
CA ASN A 239 15.31 -6.90 14.64
C ASN A 239 15.00 -5.43 14.94
N GLN A 240 15.28 -4.53 13.99
CA GLN A 240 14.93 -3.11 14.13
C GLN A 240 13.42 -2.92 14.20
N ARG A 241 12.64 -3.56 13.31
CA ARG A 241 11.17 -3.52 13.31
C ARG A 241 10.61 -3.96 14.67
N LEU A 242 11.10 -5.06 15.21
CA LEU A 242 10.69 -5.56 16.53
C LEU A 242 11.07 -4.58 17.65
N ALA A 243 12.27 -3.99 17.61
CA ALA A 243 12.69 -2.99 18.59
C ALA A 243 11.80 -1.73 18.54
N ASP A 244 11.48 -1.26 17.34
CA ASP A 244 10.60 -0.11 17.13
C ASP A 244 9.18 -0.37 17.63
N TRP A 245 8.68 -1.59 17.44
CA TRP A 245 7.40 -2.00 17.98
C TRP A 245 7.42 -1.96 19.50
N GLN A 246 8.46 -2.52 20.14
CA GLN A 246 8.56 -2.47 21.61
C GLN A 246 8.67 -1.05 22.14
N GLU A 247 9.36 -0.16 21.43
CA GLU A 247 9.41 1.26 21.80
C GLU A 247 8.03 1.92 21.67
N LEU A 248 7.30 1.67 20.57
CA LEU A 248 5.94 2.16 20.41
C LEU A 248 5.02 1.64 21.53
N ARG A 249 5.11 0.36 21.89
CA ARG A 249 4.35 -0.22 23.01
C ARG A 249 4.68 0.48 24.33
N ARG A 250 5.96 0.75 24.60
CA ARG A 250 6.40 1.46 25.80
C ARG A 250 5.83 2.87 25.84
N LEU A 251 5.90 3.60 24.72
CA LEU A 251 5.32 4.93 24.59
C LEU A 251 3.80 4.91 24.80
N ARG A 252 3.09 3.96 24.18
CA ARG A 252 1.64 3.77 24.30
C ARG A 252 1.19 3.54 25.75
N ALA A 253 1.97 2.77 26.51
CA ALA A 253 1.70 2.48 27.91
C ALA A 253 1.99 3.65 28.87
N MET A 254 2.63 4.72 28.40
CA MET A 254 2.97 5.90 29.21
C MET A 254 2.00 7.06 28.97
N PRO A 255 1.79 7.93 29.97
CA PRO A 255 1.15 9.22 29.75
C PRO A 255 1.92 10.01 28.68
N LEU A 256 1.19 10.64 27.75
CA LEU A 256 1.78 11.37 26.62
C LEU A 256 1.73 12.86 26.88
N ALA A 257 2.90 13.47 27.04
CA ALA A 257 3.06 14.92 27.11
C ALA A 257 3.57 15.48 25.78
N ALA A 258 3.19 16.73 25.47
CA ALA A 258 3.75 17.41 24.31
C ALA A 258 5.27 17.62 24.46
N PRO A 259 6.05 17.52 23.37
CA PRO A 259 7.49 17.76 23.44
C PRO A 259 7.81 19.19 23.89
N ALA A 260 8.74 19.33 24.82
CA ALA A 260 9.25 20.63 25.25
C ALA A 260 10.21 21.24 24.22
N SER A 261 10.79 20.43 23.33
CA SER A 261 11.73 20.88 22.32
C SER A 261 11.03 21.54 21.13
N ARG A 262 11.81 22.29 20.34
CA ARG A 262 11.38 22.81 19.04
C ARG A 262 11.55 21.81 17.89
N ASN A 263 11.99 20.60 18.19
CA ASN A 263 12.33 19.60 17.18
C ASN A 263 11.06 19.07 16.50
N THR A 264 10.89 19.39 15.21
CA THR A 264 9.71 19.00 14.43
C THR A 264 9.48 17.49 14.40
N ARG A 265 10.55 16.70 14.48
CA ARG A 265 10.49 15.22 14.49
C ARG A 265 9.86 14.67 15.77
N GLU A 266 10.18 15.24 16.92
CA GLU A 266 9.56 14.86 18.20
C GLU A 266 8.06 15.20 18.17
N TRP A 267 7.71 16.35 17.59
CA TRP A 267 6.32 16.76 17.42
C TRP A 267 5.54 15.85 16.46
N ARG A 268 6.17 15.34 15.39
CA ARG A 268 5.54 14.32 14.53
C ARG A 268 5.27 13.03 15.30
N ARG A 269 6.24 12.55 16.07
CA ARG A 269 6.06 11.33 16.89
C ARG A 269 4.93 11.52 17.91
N TYR A 270 4.90 12.67 18.58
CA TYR A 270 3.80 13.03 19.48
C TYR A 270 2.45 13.09 18.77
N LEU A 271 2.37 13.74 17.60
CA LEU A 271 1.12 13.85 16.85
C LEU A 271 0.61 12.49 16.38
N PHE A 272 1.46 11.57 15.90
CA PHE A 272 1.00 10.23 15.50
C PHE A 272 0.46 9.44 16.69
N GLU A 273 1.16 9.48 17.81
CA GLU A 273 0.72 8.78 19.01
C GLU A 273 -0.56 9.39 19.60
N LEU A 274 -0.67 10.72 19.63
CA LEU A 274 -1.87 11.42 20.07
C LEU A 274 -3.05 11.10 19.16
N ARG A 275 -2.86 11.21 17.84
CA ARG A 275 -3.86 10.86 16.83
C ARG A 275 -4.42 9.47 17.07
N ASP A 276 -3.56 8.47 17.23
CA ASP A 276 -3.99 7.09 17.43
C ASP A 276 -4.70 6.88 18.77
N ARG A 277 -4.47 7.74 19.79
CA ARG A 277 -5.23 7.71 21.06
C ARG A 277 -6.62 8.34 20.95
N ILE A 278 -6.80 9.36 20.11
CA ILE A 278 -8.05 10.12 20.00
C ILE A 278 -8.94 9.71 18.82
N ALA A 279 -8.36 9.07 17.80
CA ALA A 279 -9.09 8.65 16.62
C ALA A 279 -10.05 7.48 16.94
N GLY A 280 -9.63 6.57 17.83
CA GLY A 280 -10.31 5.29 18.02
C GLY A 280 -10.32 4.46 16.73
N ASP A 281 -11.25 3.51 16.62
CA ASP A 281 -11.39 2.63 15.46
C ASP A 281 -12.31 3.19 14.36
N ASP A 282 -13.04 4.28 14.62
CA ASP A 282 -14.25 4.61 13.85
C ASP A 282 -14.05 5.58 12.66
N GLU A 283 -12.96 6.35 12.59
CA GLU A 283 -12.74 7.28 11.45
C GLU A 283 -11.24 7.56 11.18
N PRO A 284 -10.76 7.43 9.92
CA PRO A 284 -9.38 7.76 9.59
C PRO A 284 -9.11 9.25 9.82
N MET A 285 -8.12 9.54 10.66
CA MET A 285 -7.69 10.90 10.97
C MET A 285 -6.39 11.25 10.23
N GLY A 286 -6.40 12.35 9.47
CA GLY A 286 -5.21 12.95 8.89
C GLY A 286 -4.39 13.69 9.94
N GLY A 287 -3.11 13.96 9.67
CA GLY A 287 -2.22 14.59 10.64
C GLY A 287 -1.13 15.44 10.00
N MET A 288 -0.96 16.68 10.43
CA MET A 288 0.11 17.56 9.96
C MET A 288 0.81 18.27 11.12
N VAL A 289 2.13 18.43 11.00
CA VAL A 289 2.93 19.22 11.95
C VAL A 289 3.52 20.41 11.22
N LEU A 290 3.21 21.62 11.70
CA LEU A 290 3.90 22.83 11.26
C LEU A 290 5.28 22.87 11.91
N ALA A 291 6.34 22.93 11.10
CA ALA A 291 7.71 23.02 11.60
C ALA A 291 8.01 24.37 12.25
N ALA A 292 8.89 24.36 13.26
CA ALA A 292 9.46 25.59 13.80
C ALA A 292 10.36 26.28 12.74
N PRO A 293 10.55 27.61 12.81
CA PRO A 293 11.45 28.29 11.88
C PRO A 293 12.86 27.69 11.94
N GLY A 294 13.42 27.36 10.77
CA GLY A 294 14.77 26.80 10.65
C GLY A 294 14.87 25.28 10.84
N GLU A 295 13.78 24.60 11.20
CA GLU A 295 13.72 23.13 11.29
C GLU A 295 13.33 22.50 9.94
N ASP A 296 13.67 21.21 9.76
CA ASP A 296 13.26 20.43 8.59
C ASP A 296 11.72 20.26 8.54
N PRO A 297 11.03 20.86 7.54
CA PRO A 297 9.58 20.77 7.41
C PRO A 297 9.10 19.38 6.99
N GLY A 298 9.98 18.50 6.54
CA GLY A 298 9.65 17.15 6.10
C GLY A 298 8.63 17.18 4.96
N PHE A 299 7.44 16.59 5.17
CA PHE A 299 6.37 16.48 4.16
C PHE A 299 5.30 17.57 4.25
N HIS A 300 5.33 18.41 5.29
CA HIS A 300 4.28 19.38 5.54
C HIS A 300 4.90 20.74 5.88
N GLU A 301 4.91 21.64 4.91
CA GLU A 301 5.23 23.04 5.07
C GLU A 301 3.97 23.88 5.39
N SER A 302 4.19 25.14 5.78
CA SER A 302 3.10 26.11 6.00
C SER A 302 2.12 26.25 4.81
N PRO A 303 2.56 26.17 3.53
CA PRO A 303 1.66 26.15 2.39
C PRO A 303 0.76 24.90 2.40
N ASP A 304 1.27 23.72 2.73
CA ASP A 304 0.47 22.47 2.69
C ASP A 304 -0.73 22.51 3.64
N ILE A 305 -0.55 23.05 4.85
CA ILE A 305 -1.63 23.22 5.83
C ILE A 305 -2.66 24.23 5.33
N SER A 306 -2.19 25.34 4.74
CA SER A 306 -3.09 26.36 4.19
C SER A 306 -3.85 25.85 2.98
N ASP A 307 -3.16 25.15 2.08
CA ASP A 307 -3.70 24.59 0.84
C ASP A 307 -4.69 23.48 1.14
N TRP A 308 -4.47 22.68 2.19
CA TRP A 308 -5.47 21.73 2.67
C TRP A 308 -6.77 22.43 3.10
N ILE A 309 -6.68 23.50 3.92
CA ILE A 309 -7.86 24.27 4.34
C ILE A 309 -8.54 24.95 3.14
N LEU A 310 -7.76 25.64 2.32
CA LEU A 310 -8.24 26.40 1.17
C LEU A 310 -8.77 25.49 0.06
N GLY A 311 -8.26 24.28 -0.05
CA GLY A 311 -8.67 23.26 -1.02
C GLY A 311 -9.74 22.30 -0.51
N TYR A 312 -10.16 22.40 0.76
CA TYR A 312 -11.16 21.51 1.35
C TYR A 312 -12.47 21.54 0.54
N SER A 313 -13.00 20.35 0.28
CA SER A 313 -14.29 20.14 -0.38
C SER A 313 -14.95 18.91 0.24
N PRO A 314 -16.21 19.01 0.68
CA PRO A 314 -16.93 17.88 1.30
C PRO A 314 -17.14 16.71 0.32
N ASP A 315 -17.12 16.99 -0.98
CA ASP A 315 -17.31 15.99 -2.05
C ASP A 315 -16.02 15.25 -2.44
N LYS A 316 -14.89 15.57 -1.78
CA LYS A 316 -13.58 14.95 -2.03
C LYS A 316 -13.19 14.02 -0.87
N PRO A 317 -13.59 12.74 -0.90
CA PRO A 317 -13.40 11.81 0.22
C PRO A 317 -11.93 11.53 0.55
N TYR A 318 -11.00 11.75 -0.38
CA TYR A 318 -9.58 11.45 -0.20
C TYR A 318 -8.85 12.39 0.76
N LEU A 319 -9.41 13.57 1.04
CA LEU A 319 -8.76 14.58 1.87
C LEU A 319 -9.14 14.49 3.34
N GLY A 320 -9.85 13.45 3.76
CA GLY A 320 -10.30 13.18 5.12
C GLY A 320 -11.15 14.29 5.74
N THR A 321 -12.21 13.93 6.46
CA THR A 321 -13.05 14.90 7.17
C THR A 321 -12.44 15.35 8.49
N ARG A 322 -11.49 14.58 9.06
CA ARG A 322 -10.92 14.80 10.39
C ARG A 322 -9.38 14.93 10.34
N TYR A 323 -8.84 16.06 10.80
CA TYR A 323 -7.39 16.33 10.80
C TYR A 323 -6.90 16.82 12.15
N ILE A 324 -5.78 16.28 12.62
CA ILE A 324 -5.04 16.84 13.76
C ILE A 324 -3.85 17.68 13.28
N LEU A 325 -3.71 18.86 13.87
CA LEU A 325 -2.68 19.84 13.55
C LEU A 325 -1.91 20.19 14.82
N ALA A 326 -0.59 20.00 14.80
CA ALA A 326 0.29 20.34 15.92
C ALA A 326 1.51 21.13 15.46
N SER A 327 2.19 21.78 16.41
CA SER A 327 3.36 22.60 16.10
C SER A 327 4.18 22.84 17.36
N PRO A 328 5.53 22.86 17.28
CA PRO A 328 6.35 23.39 18.35
C PRO A 328 6.03 24.86 18.66
N THR A 329 5.60 25.63 17.65
CA THR A 329 5.12 27.02 17.74
C THR A 329 3.61 27.07 17.46
N SER A 330 2.80 26.74 18.47
CA SER A 330 1.33 26.64 18.36
C SER A 330 0.67 27.98 18.05
N ASP A 331 1.26 29.08 18.51
CA ASP A 331 0.90 30.46 18.18
C ASP A 331 0.95 30.72 16.67
N ARG A 332 2.03 30.30 15.99
CA ARG A 332 2.19 30.43 14.53
C ARG A 332 1.19 29.57 13.78
N LEU A 333 0.94 28.35 14.28
CA LEU A 333 -0.09 27.48 13.71
C LEU A 333 -1.47 28.12 13.85
N ALA A 334 -1.84 28.62 15.03
CA ALA A 334 -3.11 29.31 15.26
C ALA A 334 -3.30 30.49 14.30
N ALA A 335 -2.28 31.36 14.16
CA ALA A 335 -2.31 32.48 13.23
C ALA A 335 -2.51 32.04 11.77
N LEU A 336 -1.86 30.94 11.36
CA LEU A 336 -2.02 30.34 10.03
C LEU A 336 -3.45 29.84 9.81
N LEU A 337 -3.99 29.08 10.76
CA LEU A 337 -5.36 28.55 10.69
C LEU A 337 -6.40 29.67 10.64
N VAL A 338 -6.28 30.67 11.53
CA VAL A 338 -7.18 31.83 11.56
C VAL A 338 -7.17 32.54 10.21
N LYS A 339 -5.99 32.77 9.61
CA LYS A 339 -5.88 33.40 8.29
C LYS A 339 -6.56 32.56 7.21
N ALA A 340 -6.29 31.25 7.17
CA ALA A 340 -6.83 30.36 6.16
C ALA A 340 -8.36 30.17 6.28
N LEU A 341 -8.88 30.00 7.51
CA LEU A 341 -10.30 29.86 7.78
C LEU A 341 -11.09 31.13 7.42
N ARG A 342 -10.57 32.32 7.75
CA ARG A 342 -11.20 33.60 7.38
C ARG A 342 -11.23 33.86 5.87
N ALA A 343 -10.36 33.21 5.10
CA ALA A 343 -10.35 33.31 3.64
C ALA A 343 -11.39 32.39 2.98
N ARG A 344 -12.03 31.49 3.73
CA ARG A 344 -13.06 30.57 3.22
C ARG A 344 -14.43 31.24 3.19
N SER A 345 -15.23 30.85 2.19
CA SER A 345 -16.63 31.28 2.11
C SER A 345 -17.47 30.64 3.22
N PRO A 346 -18.56 31.31 3.67
CA PRO A 346 -19.43 30.75 4.69
C PRO A 346 -19.99 29.37 4.33
N GLY A 347 -20.02 28.45 5.30
CA GLY A 347 -20.52 27.08 5.13
C GLY A 347 -19.71 26.17 4.20
N SER A 348 -18.56 26.63 3.68
CA SER A 348 -17.75 25.88 2.72
C SER A 348 -16.96 24.71 3.33
N MET A 349 -16.93 24.60 4.67
CA MET A 349 -16.20 23.56 5.39
C MET A 349 -17.10 22.73 6.31
N LYS A 350 -18.39 22.61 5.95
CA LYS A 350 -19.29 21.68 6.64
C LYS A 350 -18.69 20.28 6.66
N ASN A 351 -18.81 19.60 7.81
CA ASN A 351 -18.26 18.28 8.10
C ASN A 351 -16.73 18.22 8.25
N ALA A 352 -16.01 19.34 8.12
CA ALA A 352 -14.60 19.39 8.47
C ALA A 352 -14.46 19.41 10.00
N ARG A 353 -13.62 18.52 10.54
CA ARG A 353 -13.23 18.43 11.94
C ARG A 353 -11.74 18.68 12.07
N ILE A 354 -11.36 19.75 12.74
CA ILE A 354 -9.96 20.13 12.94
C ILE A 354 -9.64 20.03 14.42
N VAL A 355 -8.74 19.10 14.75
CA VAL A 355 -8.15 18.99 16.08
C VAL A 355 -6.91 19.88 16.13
N PHE A 356 -6.98 20.98 16.87
CA PHE A 356 -5.87 21.91 17.05
C PHE A 356 -5.16 21.64 18.37
N VAL A 357 -3.84 21.35 18.30
CA VAL A 357 -2.99 21.22 19.48
C VAL A 357 -2.31 22.56 19.78
N GLY A 358 -2.74 23.23 20.85
CA GLY A 358 -2.23 24.54 21.24
C GLY A 358 -2.71 24.94 22.63
N THR A 359 -2.66 26.23 22.96
CA THR A 359 -3.22 26.72 24.23
C THR A 359 -4.74 26.93 24.13
N PRO A 360 -5.49 26.92 25.25
CA PRO A 360 -6.93 27.23 25.22
C PRO A 360 -7.25 28.59 24.60
N ALA A 361 -6.39 29.60 24.80
CA ALA A 361 -6.57 30.93 24.24
C ALA A 361 -6.39 30.94 22.70
N GLU A 362 -5.36 30.26 22.19
CA GLU A 362 -5.14 30.07 20.75
C GLU A 362 -6.31 29.29 20.13
N GLY A 363 -6.75 28.22 20.78
CA GLY A 363 -7.86 27.39 20.31
C GLY A 363 -9.17 28.17 20.18
N LYS A 364 -9.46 29.08 21.12
CA LYS A 364 -10.61 29.98 21.04
C LYS A 364 -10.55 30.86 19.79
N GLN A 365 -9.39 31.44 19.47
CA GLN A 365 -9.21 32.26 18.27
C GLN A 365 -9.45 31.46 16.98
N VAL A 366 -8.97 30.21 16.93
CA VAL A 366 -9.17 29.31 15.79
C VAL A 366 -10.65 28.94 15.64
N ALA A 367 -11.34 28.61 16.74
CA ALA A 367 -12.77 28.31 16.76
C ALA A 367 -13.63 29.48 16.26
N GLU A 368 -13.36 30.70 16.74
CA GLU A 368 -14.04 31.91 16.27
C GLU A 368 -13.84 32.14 14.76
N ALA A 369 -12.64 31.85 14.23
CA ALA A 369 -12.36 31.97 12.80
C ALA A 369 -13.09 30.90 11.95
N ALA A 370 -13.40 29.74 12.54
CA ALA A 370 -14.07 28.62 11.87
C ALA A 370 -15.60 28.75 11.84
N GLU A 371 -16.20 29.56 12.72
CA GLU A 371 -17.65 29.66 12.90
C GLU A 371 -18.39 29.92 11.59
N ALA A 372 -17.92 30.89 10.79
CA ALA A 372 -18.53 31.21 9.51
C ALA A 372 -18.39 30.07 8.49
N THR A 373 -17.30 29.30 8.52
CA THR A 373 -17.01 28.25 7.53
C THR A 373 -17.81 26.97 7.78
N GLY A 374 -18.28 26.77 9.02
CA GLY A 374 -18.98 25.57 9.46
C GLY A 374 -18.06 24.38 9.80
N ALA A 375 -16.74 24.62 9.93
CA ALA A 375 -15.81 23.62 10.44
C ALA A 375 -15.92 23.49 11.97
N GLU A 376 -15.84 22.26 12.47
CA GLU A 376 -15.78 21.94 13.90
C GLU A 376 -14.32 22.00 14.36
N ILE A 377 -14.04 22.75 15.44
CA ILE A 377 -12.71 22.86 16.05
C ILE A 377 -12.70 22.16 17.40
N GLU A 378 -11.89 21.11 17.51
CA GLU A 378 -11.56 20.45 18.77
C GLU A 378 -10.21 20.99 19.25
N VAL A 379 -10.13 21.45 20.50
CA VAL A 379 -8.89 22.01 21.07
C VAL A 379 -8.28 21.01 22.04
N ILE A 380 -7.04 20.63 21.77
CA ILE A 380 -6.20 19.88 22.71
C ILE A 380 -5.21 20.84 23.35
N ASP A 381 -5.32 21.00 24.67
CA ASP A 381 -4.37 21.78 25.44
C ASP A 381 -2.99 21.11 25.40
N ARG A 382 -2.03 21.74 24.74
CA ARG A 382 -0.65 21.24 24.61
C ARG A 382 0.08 21.10 25.95
N THR A 383 -0.43 21.70 27.02
CA THR A 383 0.14 21.58 28.37
C THR A 383 -0.44 20.39 29.15
N ALA A 384 -1.56 19.84 28.69
CA ALA A 384 -2.16 18.66 29.29
C ALA A 384 -1.35 17.40 28.97
N VAL A 385 -1.35 16.47 29.91
CA VAL A 385 -0.80 15.13 29.72
C VAL A 385 -1.95 14.19 29.39
N HIS A 386 -1.87 13.50 28.26
CA HIS A 386 -2.87 12.52 27.87
C HIS A 386 -2.65 11.20 28.60
N PRO A 387 -3.72 10.51 29.03
CA PRO A 387 -3.60 9.20 29.66
C PRO A 387 -2.95 8.19 28.71
N PRO A 388 -2.35 7.11 29.23
CA PRO A 388 -1.91 5.97 28.42
C PRO A 388 -2.98 5.54 27.40
N GLY A 389 -2.55 5.14 26.21
CA GLY A 389 -3.46 4.59 25.21
C GLY A 389 -3.71 3.10 25.41
N GLU A 390 -4.54 2.52 24.54
CA GLU A 390 -4.83 1.10 24.58
C GLU A 390 -3.56 0.24 24.41
N PRO A 391 -3.38 -0.82 25.24
CA PRO A 391 -2.22 -1.68 25.13
C PRO A 391 -2.11 -2.35 23.76
N LEU A 392 -0.98 -2.14 23.10
CA LEU A 392 -0.66 -2.82 21.84
C LEU A 392 -0.22 -4.27 22.06
N PRO A 393 -0.50 -5.18 21.10
CA PRO A 393 -0.15 -6.59 21.21
C PRO A 393 1.35 -6.82 21.37
N PRO A 394 1.78 -7.95 21.97
CA PRO A 394 3.19 -8.22 22.27
C PRO A 394 4.08 -8.28 21.04
N SER A 395 3.52 -8.72 19.91
CA SER A 395 4.18 -8.77 18.60
C SER A 395 3.50 -7.80 17.63
N PRO A 396 4.27 -7.17 16.73
CA PRO A 396 3.68 -6.32 15.71
C PRO A 396 2.84 -7.15 14.74
N PRO A 397 1.73 -6.61 14.22
CA PRO A 397 1.06 -7.16 13.06
C PRO A 397 2.03 -7.36 11.89
N SER A 398 1.73 -8.30 10.99
CA SER A 398 2.63 -8.68 9.89
C SER A 398 2.89 -7.51 8.92
N GLU A 399 1.89 -6.66 8.77
CA GLU A 399 1.81 -5.51 7.90
C GLU A 399 2.30 -4.23 8.57
N TRP A 400 2.52 -4.26 9.88
CA TRP A 400 3.03 -3.12 10.61
C TRP A 400 4.47 -2.86 10.22
N MET A 401 4.68 -1.65 9.70
CA MET A 401 5.99 -1.08 9.43
C MET A 401 6.16 0.15 10.31
N PRO A 402 7.34 0.35 10.90
CA PRO A 402 7.60 1.56 11.64
C PRO A 402 7.50 2.76 10.69
N PRO A 403 7.16 3.95 11.20
CA PRO A 403 7.21 5.17 10.42
C PRO A 403 8.58 5.29 9.74
N PRO A 404 8.64 5.77 8.48
CA PRO A 404 9.90 5.93 7.75
C PRO A 404 10.94 6.65 8.60
N ALA A 405 12.24 6.38 8.45
CA ALA A 405 13.27 6.98 9.32
C ALA A 405 13.24 8.53 9.33
N ARG A 406 12.84 9.16 8.21
CA ARG A 406 12.59 10.62 8.12
C ARG A 406 11.43 11.13 9.00
N TRP A 407 10.62 10.22 9.56
CA TRP A 407 9.50 10.44 10.47
C TRP A 407 9.89 10.15 11.94
N ARG A 408 11.05 9.50 12.17
CA ARG A 408 11.54 9.11 13.51
C ARG A 408 12.52 10.08 14.09
#